data_AF-A0A1Y6MJT1-F1
#
_entry.id   AF-A0A1Y6MJT1-F1
#
_cell.length_a   1.000
_cell.length_b   1.000
_cell.length_c   1.000
_cell.angle_alpha   90.00
_cell.angle_beta   90.00
_cell.angle_gamma   90.00
#
_symmetry.space_group_name_H-M   'P 1'
#
loop_
_entity.id
_entity.type
_entity.pdbx_description
1 polymer ?
#
loop_
_entity_poly.entity_id
_entity_poly.type
_entity_poly.pdbx_seq_one_letter_code
_entity_poly.pdbx_strand_id
1 'polypeptide(L)'
;MDLGLIGSSILAGGIAGQILTLFGTNYLTNKREYKKWQLTERHKASIELLDILTSNPQAPEELSQWTHKIRNASMKIHILYKDGTAPKELSNSLENVFKYAQEKKDGHANNEWSKNFRKSVSTLRKELSNNINID
;
A
#
# COMPACT_ATOMS: atom_id res chain seq x y z
N MET A 1 50.20 -19.26 32.49
CA MET A 1 49.45 -18.72 31.34
C MET A 1 48.21 -19.57 31.19
N ASP A 2 47.06 -18.97 31.42
CA ASP A 2 45.79 -19.69 31.60
C ASP A 2 45.15 -20.01 30.23
N LEU A 3 45.63 -21.09 29.61
CA LEU A 3 45.15 -21.60 28.32
C LEU A 3 43.64 -21.90 28.34
N GLY A 4 43.06 -22.22 29.51
CA GLY A 4 41.62 -22.43 29.69
C GLY A 4 40.78 -21.15 29.55
N LEU A 5 41.34 -20.00 29.94
CA LEU A 5 40.69 -18.70 29.85
C LEU A 5 40.71 -18.13 28.41
N ILE A 6 41.76 -18.45 27.65
CA ILE A 6 41.87 -18.10 26.22
C ILE A 6 40.99 -19.02 25.36
N GLY A 7 40.95 -20.32 25.64
CA GLY A 7 40.11 -21.29 24.92
C GLY A 7 38.61 -21.04 25.12
N SER A 8 38.19 -20.71 26.34
CA SER A 8 36.78 -20.41 26.66
C SER A 8 36.30 -19.09 26.06
N SER A 9 37.15 -18.06 25.96
CA SER A 9 36.80 -16.77 25.34
C SER A 9 36.71 -16.86 23.80
N ILE A 10 37.52 -17.69 23.14
CA ILE A 10 37.40 -17.97 21.70
C ILE A 10 36.12 -18.78 21.39
N LEU A 11 35.83 -19.80 22.20
CA LEU A 11 34.61 -20.61 22.04
C LEU A 11 33.34 -19.81 22.37
N ALA A 12 33.35 -19.01 23.42
CA ALA A 12 32.24 -18.12 23.77
C ALA A 12 32.08 -17.00 22.74
N GLY A 13 33.16 -16.44 22.20
CA GLY A 13 33.12 -15.47 21.11
C GLY A 13 32.57 -16.06 19.80
N GLY A 14 32.92 -17.31 19.49
CA GLY A 14 32.42 -18.04 18.32
C GLY A 14 30.92 -18.37 18.45
N ILE A 15 30.49 -18.92 19.57
CA ILE A 15 29.08 -19.32 19.80
C ILE A 15 28.19 -18.08 19.99
N ALA A 16 28.61 -17.09 20.78
CA ALA A 16 27.86 -15.84 20.94
C ALA A 16 27.78 -15.06 19.62
N GLY A 17 28.86 -15.06 18.83
CA GLY A 17 28.89 -14.48 17.49
C GLY A 17 27.93 -15.18 16.53
N GLN A 18 27.85 -16.52 16.55
CA GLN A 18 26.89 -17.29 15.74
C GLN A 18 25.45 -17.03 16.15
N ILE A 19 25.16 -16.96 17.46
CA ILE A 19 23.82 -16.65 17.97
C ILE A 19 23.40 -15.24 17.56
N LEU A 20 24.26 -14.23 17.78
CA LEU A 20 24.01 -12.86 17.32
C LEU A 20 23.84 -12.77 15.82
N THR A 21 24.62 -13.54 15.05
CA THR A 21 24.51 -13.59 13.59
C THR A 21 23.18 -14.22 13.19
N LEU A 22 22.74 -15.31 13.81
CA LEU A 22 21.45 -15.94 13.52
C LEU A 22 20.28 -15.01 13.86
N PHE A 23 20.28 -14.39 15.05
CA PHE A 23 19.21 -13.46 15.45
C PHE A 23 19.21 -12.18 14.60
N GLY A 24 20.39 -11.61 14.34
CA GLY A 24 20.55 -10.42 13.50
C GLY A 24 20.13 -10.69 12.05
N THR A 25 20.58 -11.80 11.48
CA THR A 25 20.21 -12.20 10.10
C THR A 25 18.73 -12.51 10.00
N ASN A 26 18.14 -13.19 10.99
CA ASN A 26 16.71 -13.47 11.02
C ASN A 26 15.88 -12.18 11.14
N TYR A 27 16.27 -11.25 12.01
CA TYR A 27 15.62 -9.94 12.12
C TYR A 27 15.69 -9.13 10.82
N LEU A 28 16.88 -9.04 10.20
CA LEU A 28 17.07 -8.35 8.93
C LEU A 28 16.29 -9.02 7.80
N THR A 29 16.24 -10.35 7.77
CA THR A 29 15.47 -11.13 6.80
C THR A 29 13.99 -10.88 6.96
N ASN A 30 13.44 -10.98 8.17
CA ASN A 30 12.03 -10.70 8.46
C ASN A 30 11.65 -9.27 8.07
N LYS A 31 12.51 -8.29 8.38
CA LYS A 31 12.29 -6.90 7.96
C LYS A 31 12.29 -6.74 6.44
N ARG A 32 13.18 -7.44 5.73
CA ARG A 32 13.25 -7.42 4.26
C ARG A 32 12.03 -8.07 3.63
N GLU A 33 11.64 -9.25 4.10
CA GLU A 33 10.49 -9.98 3.59
C GLU A 33 9.19 -9.25 3.88
N TYR A 34 9.04 -8.64 5.07
CA TYR A 34 7.92 -7.76 5.39
C TYR A 34 7.82 -6.58 4.41
N LYS A 35 8.93 -5.89 4.12
CA LYS A 35 8.94 -4.78 3.14
C LYS A 35 8.55 -5.23 1.73
N LYS A 36 9.05 -6.39 1.28
CA LYS A 36 8.66 -6.96 -0.02
C LYS A 36 7.18 -7.32 -0.06
N TRP A 37 6.68 -7.93 1.00
CA TRP A 37 5.26 -8.27 1.13
C TRP A 37 4.40 -7.02 1.08
N GLN A 38 4.73 -5.99 1.86
CA GLN A 38 4.00 -4.73 1.90
C GLN A 38 3.98 -4.04 0.52
N LEU A 39 5.12 -3.99 -0.18
CA LEU A 39 5.18 -3.49 -1.54
C LEU A 39 4.29 -4.28 -2.51
N THR A 40 4.32 -5.61 -2.42
CA THR A 40 3.50 -6.49 -3.25
C THR A 40 2.01 -6.26 -3.01
N GLU A 41 1.60 -6.15 -1.75
CA GLU A 41 0.22 -5.88 -1.38
C GLU A 41 -0.23 -4.48 -1.82
N ARG A 42 0.65 -3.47 -1.77
CA ARG A 42 0.36 -2.13 -2.32
C ARG A 42 0.11 -2.18 -3.81
N HIS A 43 0.91 -2.94 -4.57
CA HIS A 43 0.66 -3.14 -6.00
C HIS A 43 -0.68 -3.82 -6.26
N LYS A 44 -1.00 -4.90 -5.54
CA LYS A 44 -2.28 -5.61 -5.68
C LYS A 44 -3.47 -4.71 -5.38
N ALA A 45 -3.44 -3.98 -4.27
CA ALA A 45 -4.50 -3.05 -3.89
C ALA A 45 -4.66 -1.91 -4.91
N SER A 46 -3.55 -1.42 -5.47
CA SER A 46 -3.57 -0.40 -6.53
C SER A 46 -4.23 -0.91 -7.81
N ILE A 47 -3.90 -2.13 -8.24
CA ILE A 47 -4.49 -2.77 -9.42
C ILE A 47 -5.99 -3.03 -9.18
N GLU A 48 -6.36 -3.60 -8.02
CA GLU A 48 -7.75 -3.84 -7.65
C GLU A 48 -8.58 -2.55 -7.74
N LEU A 49 -8.06 -1.43 -7.22
CA LEU A 49 -8.73 -0.13 -7.31
C LEU A 49 -8.89 0.32 -8.77
N LEU A 50 -7.84 0.23 -9.58
CA LEU A 50 -7.91 0.62 -10.99
C LEU A 50 -8.92 -0.24 -11.77
N ASP A 51 -8.95 -1.55 -11.52
CA ASP A 51 -9.91 -2.47 -12.12
C ASP A 51 -11.35 -2.07 -11.75
N ILE A 52 -11.62 -1.79 -10.48
CA ILE A 52 -12.92 -1.27 -10.03
C ILE A 52 -13.27 0.02 -10.79
N LEU A 53 -12.34 0.97 -10.90
CA LEU A 53 -12.58 2.26 -11.54
C LEU A 53 -12.88 2.15 -13.04
N THR A 54 -12.35 1.13 -13.72
CA THR A 54 -12.62 0.92 -15.15
C THR A 54 -14.03 0.41 -15.45
N SER A 55 -14.69 -0.25 -14.50
CA SER A 55 -16.04 -0.83 -14.71
C SER A 55 -17.13 0.21 -15.01
N ASN A 56 -17.04 1.42 -14.44
CA ASN A 56 -17.90 2.60 -14.71
C ASN A 56 -19.37 2.27 -15.06
N PRO A 57 -20.12 1.65 -14.13
CA PRO A 57 -21.50 1.24 -14.38
C PRO A 57 -22.43 2.44 -14.60
N GLN A 58 -23.58 2.17 -15.21
CA GLN A 58 -24.61 3.19 -15.50
C GLN A 58 -25.91 2.97 -14.70
N ALA A 59 -26.19 1.74 -14.26
CA ALA A 59 -27.39 1.45 -13.50
C ALA A 59 -27.29 2.01 -12.06
N PRO A 60 -28.36 2.59 -11.49
CA PRO A 60 -28.33 3.18 -10.14
C PRO A 60 -27.89 2.21 -9.03
N GLU A 61 -28.35 0.96 -9.07
CA GLU A 61 -27.99 -0.07 -8.08
C GLU A 61 -26.50 -0.43 -8.17
N GLU A 62 -25.97 -0.55 -9.38
CA GLU A 62 -24.56 -0.82 -9.64
C GLU A 62 -23.66 0.37 -9.23
N LEU A 63 -24.14 1.61 -9.39
CA LEU A 63 -23.42 2.82 -8.98
C LEU A 63 -23.19 2.86 -7.46
N SER A 64 -24.20 2.46 -6.68
CA SER A 64 -24.05 2.35 -5.22
C SER A 64 -22.96 1.35 -4.86
N GLN A 65 -23.05 0.12 -5.40
CA GLN A 65 -22.06 -0.93 -5.15
C GLN A 65 -20.66 -0.52 -5.60
N TRP A 66 -20.55 0.13 -6.76
CA TRP A 66 -19.30 0.63 -7.32
C TRP A 66 -18.65 1.66 -6.40
N THR A 67 -19.42 2.60 -5.88
CA THR A 67 -18.92 3.63 -4.96
C THR A 67 -18.43 3.00 -3.64
N HIS A 68 -19.14 2.00 -3.12
CA HIS A 68 -18.69 1.23 -1.95
C HIS A 68 -17.39 0.46 -2.21
N LYS A 69 -17.26 -0.18 -3.38
CA LYS A 69 -16.04 -0.88 -3.79
C LYS A 69 -14.84 0.07 -3.87
N ILE A 70 -15.02 1.26 -4.45
CA ILE A 70 -13.97 2.30 -4.51
C ILE A 70 -13.53 2.70 -3.11
N ARG A 71 -14.47 2.94 -2.18
CA ARG A 71 -14.14 3.31 -0.81
C ARG A 71 -13.36 2.22 -0.10
N ASN A 72 -13.82 0.97 -0.20
CA ASN A 72 -13.15 -0.17 0.42
C ASN A 72 -11.72 -0.35 -0.12
N ALA A 73 -11.55 -0.32 -1.44
CA ALA A 73 -10.23 -0.43 -2.06
C ALA A 73 -9.32 0.75 -1.65
N SER A 74 -9.85 1.96 -1.55
CA SER A 74 -9.09 3.12 -1.06
C SER A 74 -8.62 2.91 0.38
N MET A 75 -9.49 2.41 1.27
CA MET A 75 -9.12 2.10 2.67
C MET A 75 -8.05 1.01 2.77
N LYS A 76 -8.12 -0.03 1.94
CA LYS A 76 -7.07 -1.06 1.86
C LYS A 76 -5.70 -0.42 1.54
N ILE A 77 -5.66 0.52 0.60
CA ILE A 77 -4.42 1.23 0.26
C ILE A 77 -3.89 2.02 1.46
N HIS A 78 -4.75 2.73 2.19
CA HIS A 78 -4.34 3.48 3.39
C HIS A 78 -3.66 2.58 4.45
N ILE A 79 -4.25 1.42 4.75
CA ILE A 79 -3.76 0.48 5.77
C ILE A 79 -2.35 -0.06 5.43
N LEU A 80 -1.99 -0.09 4.15
CA LEU A 80 -0.70 -0.59 3.70
C LEU A 80 0.45 0.42 3.87
N TYR A 81 0.20 1.61 4.41
CA TYR A 81 1.23 2.57 4.82
C TYR A 81 1.46 2.50 6.33
N LYS A 82 2.66 2.89 6.78
CA LYS A 82 3.14 2.69 8.15
C LYS A 82 2.21 3.29 9.21
N ASP A 83 1.65 4.46 8.95
CA ASP A 83 0.74 5.17 9.85
C ASP A 83 -0.75 4.84 9.57
N GLY A 84 -1.02 3.79 8.79
CA GLY A 84 -2.35 3.43 8.32
C GLY A 84 -2.98 4.49 7.42
N THR A 85 -2.18 5.43 6.90
CA THR A 85 -2.62 6.54 6.06
C THR A 85 -1.64 6.74 4.91
N ALA A 86 -2.15 6.79 3.68
CA ALA A 86 -1.36 7.09 2.50
C ALA A 86 -0.78 8.52 2.53
N PRO A 87 0.36 8.77 1.85
CA PRO A 87 0.90 10.10 1.68
C PRO A 87 -0.15 11.09 1.16
N LYS A 88 -0.04 12.35 1.59
CA LYS A 88 -1.08 13.38 1.38
C LYS A 88 -1.53 13.50 -0.09
N GLU A 89 -0.60 13.51 -1.04
CA GLU A 89 -0.89 13.59 -2.48
C GLU A 89 -1.74 12.39 -2.97
N LEU A 90 -1.37 11.18 -2.55
CA LEU A 90 -2.11 9.96 -2.86
C LEU A 90 -3.47 9.95 -2.16
N SER A 91 -3.52 10.29 -0.87
CA SER A 91 -4.76 10.40 -0.10
C SER A 91 -5.76 11.35 -0.76
N ASN A 92 -5.30 12.53 -1.19
CA ASN A 92 -6.13 13.50 -1.89
C ASN A 92 -6.62 12.95 -3.23
N SER A 93 -5.77 12.24 -3.98
CA SER A 93 -6.14 11.64 -5.26
C SER A 93 -7.17 10.53 -5.10
N LEU A 94 -7.05 9.68 -4.07
CA LEU A 94 -8.04 8.66 -3.72
C LEU A 94 -9.40 9.29 -3.40
N GLU A 95 -9.39 10.33 -2.56
CA GLU A 95 -10.61 11.03 -2.15
C GLU A 95 -11.27 11.78 -3.33
N ASN A 96 -10.48 12.40 -4.22
CA ASN A 96 -11.02 13.05 -5.42
C ASN A 96 -11.73 12.06 -6.34
N VAL A 97 -11.13 10.91 -6.59
CA VAL A 97 -11.76 9.86 -7.40
C VAL A 97 -13.05 9.33 -6.75
N PHE A 98 -13.03 9.14 -5.43
CA PHE A 98 -14.22 8.75 -4.68
C PHE A 98 -15.34 9.79 -4.78
N LYS A 99 -15.02 11.09 -4.65
CA LYS A 99 -15.98 12.18 -4.80
C LYS A 99 -16.65 12.19 -6.17
N TYR A 100 -15.88 12.02 -7.26
CA TYR A 100 -16.49 11.90 -8.59
C TYR A 100 -17.43 10.69 -8.71
N ALA A 101 -17.07 9.54 -8.12
CA ALA A 101 -17.95 8.39 -8.12
C ALA A 101 -19.24 8.66 -7.33
N GLN A 102 -19.12 9.34 -6.19
CA GLN A 102 -20.25 9.77 -5.39
C GLN A 102 -21.15 10.79 -6.12
N GLU A 103 -20.58 11.80 -6.77
CA GLU A 103 -21.33 12.76 -7.59
C GLU A 103 -22.17 12.07 -8.67
N LYS A 104 -21.61 11.04 -9.32
CA LYS A 104 -22.36 10.25 -10.31
C LYS A 104 -23.50 9.47 -9.68
N LYS A 105 -23.25 8.83 -8.54
CA LYS A 105 -24.27 8.07 -7.79
C LYS A 105 -25.40 8.99 -7.29
N ASP A 106 -25.07 10.19 -6.83
CA ASP A 106 -26.03 11.16 -6.28
C ASP A 106 -26.76 11.97 -7.39
N GLY A 107 -26.47 11.72 -8.68
CA GLY A 107 -27.12 12.40 -9.80
C GLY A 107 -26.63 13.83 -10.05
N HIS A 108 -25.50 14.22 -9.47
CA HIS A 108 -24.89 15.55 -9.61
C HIS A 108 -23.80 15.60 -10.70
N ALA A 109 -23.63 14.53 -11.49
CA ALA A 109 -22.68 14.50 -12.59
C ALA A 109 -23.06 15.51 -13.70
N ASN A 110 -22.14 16.43 -14.00
CA ASN A 110 -22.29 17.38 -15.10
C ASN A 110 -21.84 16.78 -16.45
N ASN A 111 -22.03 17.53 -17.54
CA ASN A 111 -21.65 17.10 -18.90
C ASN A 111 -20.14 16.83 -19.06
N GLU A 112 -19.30 17.40 -18.20
CA GLU A 112 -17.84 17.20 -18.21
C GLU A 112 -17.38 16.08 -17.28
N TRP A 113 -18.29 15.46 -16.52
CA TRP A 113 -17.96 14.50 -15.46
C TRP A 113 -17.04 13.39 -15.97
N SER A 114 -17.34 12.80 -17.12
CA SER A 114 -16.54 11.70 -17.69
C SER A 114 -15.10 12.12 -17.98
N LYS A 115 -14.90 13.35 -18.49
CA LYS A 115 -13.57 13.92 -18.77
C LYS A 115 -12.82 14.18 -17.48
N ASN A 116 -13.48 14.78 -16.49
CA ASN A 116 -12.89 15.12 -15.20
C ASN A 116 -12.56 13.88 -14.37
N PHE A 117 -13.44 12.88 -14.37
CA PHE A 117 -13.21 11.58 -13.74
C PHE A 117 -11.99 10.87 -14.35
N ARG A 118 -11.91 10.76 -15.69
CA ARG A 118 -10.75 10.17 -16.37
C ARG A 118 -9.45 10.90 -16.05
N LYS A 119 -9.49 12.23 -15.98
CA LYS A 119 -8.33 13.03 -15.57
C LYS A 119 -7.93 12.72 -14.12
N SER A 120 -8.90 12.63 -13.21
CA SER A 120 -8.68 12.28 -11.81
C SER A 120 -8.09 10.88 -11.65
N VAL A 121 -8.61 9.89 -12.38
CA VAL A 121 -8.06 8.51 -12.39
C VAL A 121 -6.64 8.50 -12.94
N SER A 122 -6.34 9.30 -13.97
CA SER A 122 -4.98 9.43 -14.50
C SER A 122 -4.01 10.03 -13.48
N THR A 123 -4.45 11.05 -12.72
CA THR A 123 -3.68 11.62 -11.62
C THR A 123 -3.48 10.60 -10.49
N LEU A 124 -4.54 9.89 -10.08
CA LEU A 124 -4.45 8.83 -9.09
C LEU A 124 -3.43 7.76 -9.48
N ARG A 125 -3.44 7.30 -10.74
CA ARG A 125 -2.46 6.33 -11.23
C ARG A 125 -1.02 6.84 -11.13
N LYS A 126 -0.78 8.12 -11.41
CA LYS A 126 0.55 8.74 -11.22
C LYS A 126 0.94 8.73 -9.75
N GLU A 127 0.03 9.16 -8.87
CA GLU A 127 0.30 9.18 -7.43
C GLU A 127 0.51 7.78 -6.84
N LEU A 128 -0.25 6.77 -7.28
CA LEU A 128 -0.02 5.38 -6.89
C LEU A 128 1.39 4.93 -7.28
N SER A 129 1.83 5.25 -8.50
CA SER A 129 3.17 4.92 -8.98
C SER A 129 4.27 5.66 -8.21
N ASN A 130 4.08 6.96 -7.93
CA ASN A 130 5.06 7.78 -7.23
C ASN A 130 5.23 7.36 -5.76
N ASN A 131 4.15 6.91 -5.13
CA ASN A 131 4.12 6.62 -3.70
C ASN A 131 4.25 5.12 -3.37
N ILE A 132 4.38 4.24 -4.35
CA ILE A 132 4.34 2.77 -4.14
C ILE A 132 5.44 2.26 -3.18
N ASN A 133 6.61 2.89 -3.25
CA ASN A 133 7.80 2.53 -2.46
C ASN A 133 8.00 3.44 -1.23
N ILE A 134 7.06 4.35 -0.94
CA ILE A 134 7.22 5.34 0.13
C ILE A 134 6.67 4.75 1.43
N ASP A 135 7.49 4.77 2.49
CA ASP A 135 7.14 4.37 3.85
C ASP A 135 7.13 5.57 4.79
#